data_AF-X0QH70-F1
#
_entry.id   AF-X0QH70-F1
#
_cell.length_a   1.000
_cell.length_b   1.000
_cell.length_c   1.000
_cell.angle_alpha   90.00
_cell.angle_beta   90.00
_cell.angle_gamma   90.00
#
_symmetry.space_group_name_H-M   'P 1'
#
loop_
_entity.id
_entity.type
_entity.pdbx_description
1 polymer ?
#
loop_
_entity_poly.entity_id
_entity_poly.type
_entity_poly.pdbx_seq_one_letter_code
_entity_poly.pdbx_strand_id
1 'polypeptide(L)'
;MQVTEEQLKVFPKEDRAWVRETLAKQRNPKAIALKQEIHDWAYEKYGKVGFSWSQILNSVNVAIKLKLGLKEIRKLTDEQVPEAREAFEKYKEYFDV
;
A
#
# COMPACT_ATOMS: atom_id res chain seq x y z
N MET A 1 -6.52 9.99 -10.93
CA MET A 1 -6.63 9.28 -12.22
C MET A 1 -8.07 9.41 -12.73
N GLN A 2 -8.27 9.82 -13.98
CA GLN A 2 -9.57 9.65 -14.65
C GLN A 2 -9.65 8.21 -15.17
N VAL A 3 -10.61 7.44 -14.66
CA VAL A 3 -10.87 6.06 -15.11
C VAL A 3 -11.48 6.13 -16.50
N THR A 4 -10.84 5.51 -17.50
CA THR A 4 -11.31 5.54 -18.89
C THR A 4 -12.39 4.50 -19.13
N GLU A 5 -13.30 4.77 -20.08
CA GLU A 5 -14.38 3.85 -20.47
C GLU A 5 -13.86 2.47 -20.91
N GLU A 6 -12.64 2.40 -21.45
CA GLU A 6 -12.03 1.14 -21.87
C GLU A 6 -11.69 0.22 -20.69
N GLN A 7 -11.23 0.79 -19.56
CA GLN A 7 -10.95 0.03 -18.34
C GLN A 7 -12.24 -0.54 -17.70
N LEU A 8 -13.40 0.07 -17.98
CA LEU A 8 -14.69 -0.34 -17.44
C LEU A 8 -15.40 -1.40 -18.28
N LYS A 9 -14.99 -1.60 -19.55
CA LYS A 9 -15.63 -2.58 -20.45
C LYS A 9 -15.48 -4.03 -20.00
N VAL A 10 -14.42 -4.33 -19.25
CA VAL A 10 -14.12 -5.66 -18.70
C VAL A 10 -15.09 -6.08 -17.59
N PHE A 11 -15.79 -5.09 -16.98
CA PHE A 11 -16.73 -5.32 -15.89
C PHE A 11 -18.18 -5.34 -16.41
N PRO A 12 -19.06 -6.15 -15.79
CA PRO A 12 -20.50 -6.14 -16.06
C PRO A 12 -21.07 -4.73 -15.95
N LYS A 13 -22.01 -4.35 -16.83
CA LYS A 13 -22.56 -2.97 -16.91
C LYS A 13 -23.09 -2.46 -15.57
N GLU A 14 -23.60 -3.37 -14.76
CA GLU A 14 -24.21 -3.16 -13.44
C GLU A 14 -23.17 -2.69 -12.41
N ASP A 15 -21.94 -3.22 -12.51
CA ASP A 15 -20.86 -2.95 -11.56
C ASP A 15 -20.02 -1.74 -11.95
N ARG A 16 -20.12 -1.26 -13.19
CA ARG A 16 -19.26 -0.18 -13.73
C ARG A 16 -19.33 1.11 -12.93
N ALA A 17 -20.47 1.45 -12.34
CA ALA A 17 -20.61 2.64 -11.51
C ALA A 17 -19.80 2.53 -10.22
N TRP A 18 -19.91 1.39 -9.52
CA TRP A 18 -19.14 1.10 -8.31
C TRP A 18 -17.65 0.93 -8.60
N VAL A 19 -17.29 0.25 -9.70
CA VAL A 19 -15.90 0.09 -10.15
C VAL A 19 -15.30 1.44 -10.53
N ARG A 20 -16.02 2.29 -11.26
CA ARG A 20 -15.57 3.65 -11.60
C ARG A 20 -15.38 4.49 -10.35
N GLU A 21 -16.28 4.41 -9.39
CA GLU A 21 -16.15 5.11 -8.12
C GLU A 21 -14.95 4.59 -7.31
N THR A 22 -14.72 3.27 -7.29
CA THR A 22 -13.62 2.61 -6.57
C THR A 22 -12.27 2.90 -7.22
N LEU A 23 -12.18 2.82 -8.54
CA LEU A 23 -11.00 3.17 -9.33
C LEU A 23 -10.74 4.68 -9.34
N ALA A 24 -11.78 5.53 -9.32
CA ALA A 24 -11.62 6.97 -9.12
C ALA A 24 -11.22 7.32 -7.68
N LYS A 25 -11.64 6.51 -6.70
CA LYS A 25 -11.20 6.55 -5.29
C LYS A 25 -9.78 6.01 -5.10
N GLN A 26 -9.21 5.25 -6.05
CA GLN A 26 -7.77 5.00 -6.11
C GLN A 26 -7.04 6.29 -6.54
N ARG A 27 -7.09 7.30 -5.66
CA ARG A 27 -6.38 8.58 -5.87
C ARG A 27 -4.86 8.39 -5.86
N ASN A 28 -4.37 7.31 -5.24
CA ASN A 28 -2.95 7.09 -4.99
C ASN A 28 -2.51 5.65 -5.39
N PRO A 29 -2.48 5.29 -6.69
CA PRO A 29 -2.08 3.97 -7.16
C PRO A 29 -0.66 3.57 -6.73
N LYS A 30 0.31 4.51 -6.70
CA LYS A 30 1.67 4.21 -6.25
C LYS A 30 1.70 3.93 -4.75
N ALA A 31 0.92 4.67 -3.96
CA ALA A 31 0.83 4.45 -2.51
C ALA A 31 0.17 3.11 -2.16
N ILE A 32 -0.78 2.65 -2.99
CA ILE A 32 -1.39 1.33 -2.86
C ILE A 32 -0.36 0.24 -3.19
N ALA A 33 0.37 0.38 -4.31
CA ALA A 33 1.41 -0.57 -4.70
C ALA A 33 2.48 -0.73 -3.61
N LEU A 34 2.95 0.38 -3.02
CA LEU A 34 3.91 0.32 -1.93
C LEU A 34 3.36 -0.41 -0.68
N LYS A 35 2.10 -0.18 -0.31
CA LYS A 35 1.48 -0.88 0.82
C LYS A 35 1.38 -2.38 0.58
N GLN A 36 1.05 -2.77 -0.65
CA GLN A 36 1.01 -4.18 -1.03
C GLN A 36 2.40 -4.81 -0.94
N GLU A 37 3.43 -4.11 -1.42
CA GLU A 37 4.81 -4.60 -1.32
C GLU A 37 5.28 -4.79 0.14
N ILE A 38 4.95 -3.84 1.04
CA ILE A 38 5.28 -3.97 2.47
C ILE A 38 4.56 -5.20 3.07
N HIS A 39 3.30 -5.40 2.70
CA HIS A 39 2.52 -6.56 3.13
C HIS A 39 3.17 -7.87 2.66
N ASP A 40 3.47 -7.96 1.37
CA ASP A 40 4.01 -9.18 0.76
C ASP A 40 5.39 -9.50 1.32
N TRP A 41 6.26 -8.51 1.48
CA TRP A 41 7.56 -8.67 2.15
C TRP A 41 7.40 -9.23 3.58
N ALA A 42 6.52 -8.64 4.40
CA ALA A 42 6.34 -9.09 5.78
C ALA A 42 5.80 -10.53 5.83
N TYR A 43 4.84 -10.85 4.97
CA TYR A 43 4.26 -12.18 4.87
C TYR A 43 5.28 -13.23 4.38
N GLU A 44 6.07 -12.90 3.36
CA GLU A 44 7.07 -13.82 2.81
C GLU A 44 8.19 -14.12 3.81
N LYS A 45 8.67 -13.08 4.51
CA LYS A 45 9.80 -13.21 5.44
C LYS A 45 9.41 -13.84 6.77
N TYR A 46 8.24 -13.49 7.31
CA TYR A 46 7.84 -13.89 8.68
C TYR A 46 6.59 -14.79 8.69
N GLY A 47 5.68 -14.63 7.74
CA GLY A 47 4.43 -15.38 7.71
C GLY A 47 4.62 -16.87 7.42
N LYS A 48 5.56 -17.19 6.52
CA LYS A 48 5.89 -18.59 6.17
C LYS A 48 6.54 -19.39 7.30
N VAL A 49 7.13 -18.71 8.30
CA VAL A 49 7.82 -19.33 9.45
C VAL A 49 6.98 -19.31 10.74
N GLY A 50 5.68 -19.00 10.65
CA GLY A 50 4.78 -18.98 11.79
C GLY A 50 4.99 -17.80 12.76
N PHE A 51 5.81 -16.81 12.35
CA PHE A 51 6.05 -15.60 13.13
C PHE A 51 4.93 -14.56 12.88
N SER A 52 4.73 -13.63 13.82
CA SER A 52 3.66 -12.63 13.75
C SER A 52 3.92 -11.54 12.70
N TRP A 53 3.82 -11.92 11.42
CA TRP A 53 4.04 -11.03 10.28
C TRP A 53 3.13 -9.80 10.29
N SER A 54 1.93 -9.91 10.85
CA SER A 54 0.98 -8.80 11.00
C SER A 54 1.50 -7.73 11.97
N GLN A 55 2.23 -8.11 13.02
CA GLN A 55 2.89 -7.17 13.92
C GLN A 55 4.05 -6.46 13.22
N ILE A 56 4.85 -7.18 12.42
CA ILE A 56 5.93 -6.58 11.63
C ILE A 56 5.37 -5.58 10.61
N LEU A 57 4.35 -5.98 9.85
CA LEU A 57 3.64 -5.11 8.92
C LEU A 57 3.12 -3.84 9.61
N ASN A 58 2.49 -3.98 10.78
CA ASN A 58 1.98 -2.83 11.51
C ASN A 58 3.10 -1.91 12.00
N SER A 59 4.20 -2.46 12.52
CA SER A 59 5.37 -1.70 12.95
C SER A 59 5.98 -0.88 11.81
N VAL A 60 6.18 -1.50 10.64
CA VAL A 60 6.69 -0.79 9.45
C VAL A 60 5.72 0.31 9.01
N ASN A 61 4.42 0.03 8.95
CA ASN A 61 3.42 1.03 8.60
C ASN A 61 3.37 2.20 9.60
N VAL A 62 3.53 1.93 10.90
CA VAL A 62 3.62 2.97 11.94
C VAL A 62 4.88 3.81 11.76
N ALA A 63 6.01 3.19 11.44
CA ALA A 63 7.28 3.88 11.28
C ALA A 63 7.26 4.82 10.05
N ILE A 64 6.71 4.36 8.93
CA ILE A 64 6.47 5.18 7.73
C ILE A 64 5.49 6.32 8.04
N LYS A 65 4.40 6.02 8.76
CA LYS A 65 3.40 7.00 9.18
C LYS A 65 4.03 8.13 10.01
N LEU A 66 4.87 7.78 10.99
CA LEU A 66 5.54 8.75 11.86
C LEU A 66 6.55 9.59 11.10
N LYS A 67 7.37 8.95 10.23
CA LYS A 67 8.37 9.64 9.41
C LYS A 67 7.75 10.72 8.52
N LEU A 68 6.58 10.43 7.94
CA LEU A 68 5.88 11.31 7.01
C LEU A 68 4.84 12.23 7.67
N GLY A 69 4.73 12.23 9.00
CA GLY A 69 3.75 13.04 9.72
C GLY A 69 2.28 12.70 9.40
N LEU A 70 2.01 11.46 8.97
CA LEU A 70 0.67 11.04 8.57
C LEU A 70 -0.19 10.71 9.79
N LYS A 71 -1.47 11.10 9.78
CA LYS A 71 -2.42 10.65 10.82
C LYS A 71 -2.70 9.14 10.70
N GLU A 72 -2.78 8.64 9.47
CA GLU A 72 -3.07 7.24 9.14
C GLU A 72 -2.34 6.85 7.86
N ILE A 73 -1.81 5.62 7.79
CA ILE A 73 -1.06 5.16 6.60
C ILE A 73 -1.93 5.14 5.34
N ARG A 74 -3.26 4.98 5.47
CA ARG A 74 -4.20 5.07 4.35
C ARG A 74 -4.18 6.42 3.64
N LYS A 75 -3.73 7.48 4.30
CA LYS A 75 -3.62 8.84 3.74
C LYS A 75 -2.35 9.09 2.92
N LEU A 76 -1.45 8.10 2.83
CA LEU A 76 -0.25 8.20 1.99
C LEU A 76 -0.64 8.56 0.55
N THR A 77 -0.05 9.65 0.03
CA THR A 77 -0.23 10.11 -1.36
C THR A 77 0.85 9.58 -2.27
N ASP A 78 0.62 9.61 -3.58
CA ASP A 78 1.61 9.16 -4.58
C ASP A 78 2.89 10.00 -4.58
N GLU A 79 2.79 11.27 -4.22
CA GLU A 79 3.93 12.20 -4.11
C GLU A 79 4.86 11.83 -2.96
N GLN A 80 4.30 11.25 -1.89
CA GLN A 80 5.05 10.82 -0.70
C GLN A 80 5.65 9.42 -0.85
N VAL A 81 5.35 8.70 -1.94
CA VAL A 81 5.83 7.32 -2.15
C VAL A 81 7.35 7.20 -2.20
N PRO A 82 8.12 8.09 -2.85
CA PRO A 82 9.58 7.99 -2.86
C PRO A 82 10.17 8.01 -1.44
N GLU A 83 9.71 8.94 -0.60
CA GLU A 83 10.17 9.05 0.79
C GLU A 83 9.66 7.89 1.66
N ALA A 84 8.41 7.45 1.45
CA ALA A 84 7.86 6.27 2.11
C ALA A 84 8.64 5.00 1.78
N ARG A 85 9.10 4.87 0.52
CA ARG A 85 9.91 3.74 0.05
C ARG A 85 11.30 3.78 0.67
N GLU A 86 11.96 4.94 0.70
CA GLU A 86 13.26 5.07 1.36
C GLU A 86 13.17 4.67 2.85
N ALA A 87 12.11 5.14 3.53
CA ALA A 87 11.84 4.73 4.90
C ALA A 87 11.65 3.22 5.02
N PHE A 88 10.85 2.61 4.13
CA PHE A 88 10.65 1.17 4.11
C PHE A 88 11.95 0.39 3.93
N GLU A 89 12.79 0.75 2.95
CA GLU A 89 14.09 0.11 2.70
C GLU A 89 14.98 0.16 3.94
N LYS A 90 15.11 1.34 4.55
CA LYS A 90 15.88 1.50 5.79
C LYS A 90 15.31 0.68 6.95
N TYR A 91 13.98 0.58 7.04
CA TYR A 91 13.35 -0.23 8.08
C TYR A 91 13.58 -1.73 7.87
N LYS A 92 13.63 -2.22 6.63
CA LYS A 92 13.93 -3.62 6.35
C LYS A 92 15.28 -4.05 6.93
N GLU A 93 16.30 -3.17 6.86
CA GLU A 93 17.63 -3.45 7.41
C GLU A 93 17.61 -3.72 8.92
N TYR A 94 16.74 -3.06 9.69
CA TYR A 94 16.62 -3.32 11.14
C TYR A 94 15.99 -4.69 11.46
N PHE A 95 15.33 -5.32 10.49
CA PHE A 95 14.67 -6.61 10.63
C PHE A 95 15.40 -7.75 9.86
N ASP A 96 16.45 -7.45 9.09
CA ASP A 96 17.43 -8.44 8.66
C ASP A 96 18.40 -8.71 9.82
N VAL A 97 18.08 -9.75 10.60
CA VAL A 97 18.94 -10.33 11.63
C VAL A 97 19.35 -11.72 11.18
#